data_AF-A0A358U140-F1
#
_entry.id   AF-A0A358U140-F1
#
_cell.length_a   1.000
_cell.length_b   1.000
_cell.length_c   1.000
_cell.angle_alpha   90.00
_cell.angle_beta   90.00
_cell.angle_gamma   90.00
#
_symmetry.space_group_name_H-M   'P 1'
#
loop_
_entity.id
_entity.type
_entity.pdbx_description
1 polymer ?
#
loop_
_entity_poly.entity_id
_entity_poly.type
_entity_poly.pdbx_seq_one_letter_code
_entity_poly.pdbx_strand_id
1 'polypeptide(L)'
;MDLHRHTLLNIDKNESKSNCIKSWETLCNEQKESIYEQIKHIPEALHRIDYDIISVKEKLEAVTFTERELIALAEYEHERWLLQKKEAGWKLDTIIDEERKLHPLLVPWKKLSDNNRNELIVTIKFWPEILANSN
;
A
#
# COMPACT_ATOMS: atom_id res chain seq x y z
N MET A 1 -14.03 8.34 3.39
CA MET A 1 -13.56 6.95 3.51
C MET A 1 -12.04 7.00 3.63
N ASP A 2 -11.47 6.58 4.77
CA ASP A 2 -10.04 6.70 5.02
C ASP A 2 -9.22 5.75 4.12
N LEU A 3 -8.49 6.34 3.17
CA LEU A 3 -7.43 5.70 2.39
C LEU A 3 -6.44 4.94 3.30
N HIS A 4 -6.29 5.43 4.55
CA HIS A 4 -5.49 4.83 5.61
C HIS A 4 -5.83 3.36 5.93
N ARG A 5 -7.08 2.94 5.71
CA ARG A 5 -7.51 1.56 6.01
C ARG A 5 -7.01 0.55 4.97
N HIS A 6 -6.71 1.01 3.75
CA HIS A 6 -6.36 0.17 2.61
C HIS A 6 -4.94 0.38 2.10
N THR A 7 -4.25 1.50 2.37
CA THR A 7 -2.82 1.70 2.02
C THR A 7 -1.84 0.84 2.84
N LEU A 8 -2.33 -0.23 3.46
CA LEU A 8 -1.54 -1.12 4.30
C LEU A 8 -1.28 -2.41 3.55
N LEU A 9 -0.13 -2.51 2.93
CA LEU A 9 0.51 -3.81 2.69
C LEU A 9 1.04 -4.42 3.99
N ASN A 10 0.17 -4.51 5.01
CA ASN A 10 0.50 -4.83 6.39
C ASN A 10 1.40 -3.78 7.06
N ILE A 11 0.82 -2.77 7.72
CA ILE A 11 1.35 -2.45 9.05
C ILE A 11 1.02 -3.69 9.88
N ASP A 12 2.06 -4.43 10.25
CA ASP A 12 2.07 -5.47 11.27
C ASP A 12 0.88 -6.41 11.30
N LYS A 13 0.99 -7.51 10.55
CA LYS A 13 0.09 -8.67 10.71
C LYS A 13 0.26 -9.41 12.05
N ASN A 14 0.78 -8.74 13.08
CA ASN A 14 0.77 -9.23 14.44
C ASN A 14 0.72 -8.13 15.51
N GLU A 15 0.02 -7.02 15.28
CA GLU A 15 -0.79 -6.49 16.38
C GLU A 15 -2.09 -7.29 16.42
N SER A 16 -2.07 -8.31 17.27
CA SER A 16 -3.22 -9.00 17.85
C SER A 16 -4.54 -8.27 17.63
N LYS A 17 -5.59 -9.01 17.22
CA LYS A 17 -7.01 -8.64 17.34
C LYS A 17 -7.30 -7.78 18.59
N SER A 18 -7.12 -6.45 18.50
CA SER A 18 -7.43 -5.42 19.49
C SER A 18 -6.74 -4.12 19.07
N ASN A 19 -7.51 -3.06 18.81
CA ASN A 19 -7.09 -1.67 18.52
C ASN A 19 -6.84 -1.25 17.07
N CYS A 20 -7.53 -1.86 16.09
CA CYS A 20 -7.72 -1.25 14.78
C CYS A 20 -8.69 -0.05 14.86
N ILE A 21 -8.26 1.07 15.47
CA ILE A 21 -8.63 2.48 15.25
C ILE A 21 -7.57 3.29 16.05
N LYS A 22 -6.39 3.52 15.47
CA LYS A 22 -5.57 4.67 15.87
C LYS A 22 -5.97 5.78 14.91
N SER A 23 -6.55 6.86 15.44
CA SER A 23 -6.90 8.06 14.65
C SER A 23 -5.63 8.65 14.02
N TRP A 24 -5.71 9.32 12.87
CA TRP A 24 -4.60 10.07 12.26
C TRP A 24 -3.81 10.90 13.29
N GLU A 25 -4.51 11.45 14.28
CA GLU A 25 -3.94 12.25 15.36
C GLU A 25 -2.95 11.48 16.23
N THR A 26 -3.08 10.16 16.32
CA THR A 26 -2.30 9.28 17.21
C THR A 26 -1.09 8.62 16.54
N LEU A 27 -0.91 8.78 15.22
CA LEU A 27 0.25 8.27 14.51
C LEU A 27 1.51 9.10 14.82
N CYS A 28 2.67 8.45 14.91
CA CYS A 28 3.94 9.16 15.04
C CYS A 28 4.34 9.84 13.72
N ASN A 29 5.27 10.80 13.78
CA ASN A 29 5.65 11.59 12.59
C ASN A 29 6.24 10.72 11.47
N GLU A 30 7.05 9.71 11.81
CA GLU A 30 7.65 8.79 10.83
C GLU A 30 6.58 7.97 10.07
N GLN A 31 5.53 7.53 10.78
CA GLN A 31 4.40 6.84 10.16
C GLN A 31 3.60 7.75 9.23
N LYS A 32 3.37 9.01 9.65
CA LYS A 32 2.69 10.01 8.81
C LYS A 32 3.48 10.34 7.56
N GLU A 33 4.79 10.57 7.68
CA GLU A 33 5.67 10.83 6.54
C GLU A 33 5.68 9.67 5.56
N SER A 34 5.76 8.43 6.06
CA SER A 34 5.67 7.24 5.21
C SER A 34 4.36 7.16 4.42
N ILE A 35 3.23 7.52 5.04
CA ILE A 35 1.91 7.57 4.37
C ILE A 35 1.88 8.69 3.32
N TYR A 36 2.40 9.87 3.64
CA TYR A 36 2.46 10.97 2.67
C TYR A 36 3.29 10.60 1.45
N GLU A 37 4.45 9.99 1.65
CA GLU A 37 5.27 9.52 0.52
C GLU A 37 4.54 8.46 -0.30
N GLN A 38 3.79 7.54 0.32
CA GLN A 38 2.94 6.61 -0.43
C GLN A 38 1.90 7.31 -1.30
N ILE A 39 1.15 8.25 -0.73
CA ILE A 39 0.08 8.97 -1.45
C ILE A 39 0.64 9.75 -2.64
N LYS A 40 1.82 10.38 -2.47
CA LYS A 40 2.48 11.16 -3.53
C LYS A 40 2.80 10.32 -4.77
N HIS A 41 3.04 9.01 -4.61
CA HIS A 41 3.45 8.13 -5.71
C HIS A 41 2.29 7.45 -6.46
N ILE A 42 1.05 7.56 -5.95
CA ILE A 42 -0.13 6.97 -6.60
C ILE A 42 -0.31 7.48 -8.05
N PRO A 43 -0.17 8.78 -8.37
CA PRO A 43 -0.29 9.25 -9.75
C PRO A 43 0.72 8.61 -10.70
N GLU A 44 1.97 8.41 -10.27
CA GLU A 44 3.01 7.80 -11.09
C GLU A 44 2.78 6.30 -11.30
N ALA A 45 2.21 5.61 -10.29
CA ALA A 45 1.80 4.23 -10.40
C ALA A 45 0.69 4.07 -11.47
N LEU A 46 -0.30 4.95 -11.45
CA LEU A 46 -1.40 4.95 -12.42
C LEU A 46 -0.91 5.30 -13.83
N HIS A 47 0.02 6.24 -13.96
CA HIS A 47 0.58 6.59 -15.27
C HIS A 47 1.27 5.39 -15.96
N ARG A 48 1.85 4.45 -15.20
CA ARG A 48 2.49 3.23 -15.75
C ARG A 48 1.52 2.26 -16.40
N ILE A 49 0.24 2.34 -16.07
CA ILE A 49 -0.82 1.54 -16.71
C ILE A 49 -1.64 2.37 -17.71
N ASP A 50 -1.14 3.55 -18.11
CA ASP A 50 -1.80 4.52 -18.99
C ASP A 50 -3.06 5.17 -18.39
N TYR A 51 -3.13 5.27 -17.06
CA TYR A 51 -4.20 5.96 -16.34
C TYR A 51 -3.75 7.34 -15.88
N ASP A 52 -4.69 8.30 -15.88
CA ASP A 52 -4.48 9.66 -15.37
C ASP A 52 -5.51 9.98 -14.27
N ILE A 53 -5.16 10.88 -13.34
CA ILE A 53 -6.05 11.32 -12.25
C ILE A 53 -6.61 12.69 -12.60
N ILE A 54 -7.93 12.76 -12.74
CA ILE A 54 -8.62 14.02 -13.05
C ILE A 54 -9.67 14.29 -11.97
N SER A 55 -9.64 15.49 -11.39
CA SER A 55 -10.70 15.93 -10.48
C SER A 55 -11.94 16.31 -11.28
N VAL A 56 -13.05 15.62 -11.01
CA VAL A 56 -14.36 15.88 -11.61
C VAL A 56 -15.38 16.26 -10.53
N LYS A 57 -16.30 17.17 -10.86
CA LYS A 57 -17.38 17.59 -9.94
C LYS A 57 -18.51 16.58 -9.86
N GLU A 58 -18.62 15.70 -10.86
CA GLU A 58 -19.65 14.68 -10.96
C GLU A 58 -19.17 13.37 -10.32
N LYS A 59 -20.06 12.68 -9.62
CA LYS A 59 -19.75 11.37 -9.06
C LYS A 59 -19.80 10.33 -10.18
N LEU A 60 -18.62 9.96 -10.68
CA LEU A 60 -18.47 8.88 -11.66
C LEU A 60 -18.38 7.52 -10.94
N GLU A 61 -18.76 6.47 -11.66
CA GLU A 61 -18.49 5.10 -11.21
C GLU A 61 -16.98 4.84 -11.20
N ALA A 62 -16.52 4.16 -10.17
CA ALA A 62 -15.10 3.81 -10.03
C ALA A 62 -14.67 2.89 -11.19
N VAL A 63 -13.54 3.22 -11.80
CA VAL A 63 -12.97 2.35 -12.84
C VAL A 63 -12.56 1.02 -12.22
N THR A 64 -12.82 -0.09 -12.91
CA THR A 64 -12.37 -1.41 -12.46
C THR A 64 -11.09 -1.78 -13.21
N PHE A 65 -10.02 -2.05 -12.47
CA PHE A 65 -8.78 -2.56 -13.05
C PHE A 65 -8.95 -4.00 -13.53
N THR A 66 -8.31 -4.33 -14.65
CA THR A 66 -8.13 -5.69 -15.14
C THR A 66 -7.16 -6.48 -14.25
N GLU A 67 -7.20 -7.80 -14.33
CA GLU A 67 -6.28 -8.66 -13.57
C GLU A 67 -4.79 -8.34 -13.86
N ARG A 68 -4.47 -8.01 -15.12
CA ARG A 68 -3.10 -7.63 -15.52
C ARG A 68 -2.66 -6.31 -14.88
N GLU A 69 -3.53 -5.30 -14.86
CA GLU A 69 -3.25 -4.01 -14.24
C GLU A 69 -3.11 -4.14 -12.73
N LEU A 70 -3.97 -4.94 -12.09
CA LEU A 70 -3.88 -5.23 -10.65
C LEU A 70 -2.54 -5.87 -10.28
N ILE A 71 -2.09 -6.87 -11.04
CA ILE A 71 -0.80 -7.52 -10.81
C ILE A 71 0.35 -6.53 -11.01
N ALA A 72 0.32 -5.73 -12.08
CA ALA A 72 1.37 -4.76 -12.38
C ALA A 72 1.48 -3.66 -11.31
N LEU A 73 0.34 -3.12 -10.86
CA LEU A 73 0.28 -2.13 -9.77
C LEU A 73 0.73 -2.72 -8.43
N ALA A 74 0.33 -3.96 -8.12
CA ALA A 74 0.73 -4.63 -6.89
C ALA A 74 2.23 -4.94 -6.85
N GLU A 75 2.81 -5.38 -7.98
CA GLU A 75 4.26 -5.58 -8.11
C GLU A 75 5.01 -4.26 -7.95
N TYR A 76 4.56 -3.20 -8.63
CA TYR A 76 5.18 -1.88 -8.54
C TYR A 76 5.17 -1.33 -7.11
N GLU A 77 4.02 -1.38 -6.44
CA GLU A 77 3.88 -0.87 -5.07
C GLU A 77 4.72 -1.68 -4.08
N HIS A 78 4.80 -3.01 -4.26
CA HIS A 78 5.68 -3.86 -3.46
C HIS A 78 7.16 -3.52 -3.64
N GLU A 79 7.61 -3.34 -4.88
CA GLU A 79 9.00 -3.01 -5.18
C GLU A 79 9.38 -1.64 -4.60
N ARG A 80 8.48 -0.67 -4.69
CA ARG A 80 8.64 0.65 -4.07
C ARG A 80 8.75 0.54 -2.54
N TRP A 81 7.81 -0.18 -1.89
CA TRP A 81 7.84 -0.43 -0.44
C TRP A 81 9.12 -1.13 0.01
N LEU A 82 9.55 -2.16 -0.76
CA LEU A 82 10.77 -2.91 -0.52
C LEU A 82 12.01 -2.00 -0.54
N LEU A 83 12.09 -1.09 -1.52
CA LEU A 83 13.17 -0.13 -1.63
C LEU A 83 13.16 0.84 -0.44
N GLN A 84 12.01 1.44 -0.14
CA GLN A 84 11.87 2.38 0.99
C GLN A 84 12.28 1.74 2.31
N LYS A 85 11.86 0.50 2.58
CA LYS A 85 12.24 -0.23 3.80
C LYS A 85 13.74 -0.53 3.84
N LYS A 86 14.33 -0.93 2.73
CA LYS A 86 15.79 -1.17 2.65
C LYS A 86 16.58 0.12 2.92
N GLU A 87 16.17 1.24 2.33
CA GLU A 87 16.81 2.55 2.55
C GLU A 87 16.65 3.02 4.01
N ALA A 88 15.52 2.71 4.65
CA ALA A 88 15.29 2.95 6.07
C ALA A 88 16.05 1.97 7.01
N GLY A 89 16.87 1.07 6.46
CA GLY A 89 17.73 0.15 7.21
C GLY A 89 17.07 -1.17 7.63
N TRP A 90 15.91 -1.51 7.06
CA TRP A 90 15.24 -2.77 7.37
C TRP A 90 15.95 -3.98 6.77
N LYS A 91 15.89 -5.12 7.47
CA LYS A 91 16.57 -6.37 7.10
C LYS A 91 15.57 -7.51 6.98
N LEU A 92 15.85 -8.41 6.04
CA LEU A 92 15.07 -9.63 5.86
C LEU A 92 15.24 -10.52 7.10
N ASP A 93 14.12 -10.92 7.69
CA ASP A 93 14.05 -11.93 8.76
C ASP A 93 12.73 -12.69 8.65
N THR A 94 12.61 -13.82 9.34
CA THR A 94 11.36 -14.59 9.43
C THR A 94 10.30 -13.93 10.31
N ILE A 95 10.72 -13.02 11.19
CA ILE A 95 9.84 -12.29 12.10
C ILE A 95 9.70 -10.81 11.69
N ILE A 96 8.63 -10.20 12.18
CA ILE A 96 8.47 -8.74 12.15
C ILE A 96 8.97 -8.21 13.49
N ASP A 97 9.90 -7.25 13.45
CA ASP A 97 10.43 -6.58 14.64
C ASP A 97 10.71 -5.12 14.27
N GLU A 98 9.91 -4.19 14.77
CA GLU A 98 10.05 -2.78 14.42
C GLU A 98 11.31 -2.15 15.03
N GLU A 99 11.64 -2.48 16.28
CA GLU A 99 12.82 -1.93 16.98
C GLU A 99 14.11 -2.33 16.28
N ARG A 100 14.18 -3.58 15.83
CA ARG A 100 15.33 -4.13 15.11
C ARG A 100 15.22 -3.97 13.60
N LYS A 101 14.12 -3.40 13.11
CA LYS A 101 13.79 -3.18 11.70
C LYS A 101 13.88 -4.47 10.87
N LEU A 102 13.14 -5.51 11.28
CA LEU A 102 13.12 -6.81 10.62
C LEU A 102 11.77 -7.07 9.95
N HIS A 103 11.76 -7.61 8.73
CA HIS A 103 10.52 -7.95 8.05
C HIS A 103 10.67 -9.11 7.03
N PRO A 104 9.73 -10.09 6.99
CA PRO A 104 9.79 -11.25 6.09
C PRO A 104 9.48 -11.00 4.62
N LEU A 105 8.87 -9.85 4.30
CA LEU A 105 8.46 -9.54 2.93
C LEU A 105 9.54 -8.77 2.19
N LEU A 106 10.73 -8.61 2.77
CA LEU A 106 11.88 -7.92 2.15
C LEU A 106 12.57 -8.78 1.07
N VAL A 107 11.76 -9.42 0.23
CA VAL A 107 12.16 -10.27 -0.89
C VAL A 107 11.55 -9.72 -2.19
N PRO A 108 12.17 -9.97 -3.36
CA PRO A 108 11.61 -9.61 -4.65
C PRO A 108 10.20 -10.19 -4.85
N TRP A 109 9.33 -9.50 -5.60
CA TRP A 109 7.94 -9.90 -5.87
C TRP A 109 7.80 -11.38 -6.29
N LYS A 110 8.70 -11.85 -7.16
CA LYS A 110 8.73 -13.24 -7.65
C LYS A 110 8.95 -14.28 -6.55
N LYS A 111 9.53 -13.89 -5.42
CA LYS A 111 9.79 -14.77 -4.26
C LYS A 111 8.69 -14.69 -3.19
N LEU A 112 7.70 -13.83 -3.34
CA LEU A 112 6.53 -13.83 -2.47
C LEU A 112 5.69 -15.10 -2.70
N SER A 113 5.04 -15.57 -1.64
CA SER A 113 4.01 -16.60 -1.75
C SER A 113 2.79 -16.05 -2.49
N ASP A 114 2.01 -16.93 -3.12
CA ASP A 114 0.76 -16.55 -3.79
C ASP A 114 -0.21 -15.88 -2.82
N ASN A 115 -0.26 -16.32 -1.56
CA ASN A 115 -1.09 -15.69 -0.54
C ASN A 115 -0.71 -14.22 -0.33
N ASN A 116 0.58 -13.92 -0.18
CA ASN A 116 1.02 -12.54 0.04
C ASN A 116 0.78 -11.68 -1.21
N ARG A 117 1.02 -12.20 -2.41
CA ARG A 117 0.71 -11.50 -3.67
C ARG A 117 -0.78 -11.21 -3.81
N ASN A 118 -1.65 -12.16 -3.46
CA ASN A 118 -3.09 -11.98 -3.53
C ASN A 118 -3.58 -10.91 -2.55
N GLU A 119 -3.00 -10.85 -1.35
CA GLU A 119 -3.31 -9.79 -0.37
C GLU A 119 -2.93 -8.40 -0.91
N LEU A 120 -1.75 -8.28 -1.51
CA LEU A 120 -1.31 -7.07 -2.20
C LEU A 120 -2.29 -6.65 -3.30
N ILE A 121 -2.71 -7.59 -4.16
CA ILE A 121 -3.66 -7.34 -5.25
C ILE A 121 -5.03 -6.90 -4.73
N VAL A 122 -5.55 -7.55 -3.68
CA VAL A 122 -6.82 -7.19 -3.05
C VAL A 122 -6.79 -5.75 -2.55
N THR A 123 -5.67 -5.31 -1.97
CA THR A 123 -5.47 -3.93 -1.55
C THR A 123 -5.55 -2.94 -2.72
N ILE A 124 -4.84 -3.20 -3.82
CA ILE A 124 -4.86 -2.34 -5.01
C ILE A 124 -6.26 -2.25 -5.63
N LYS A 125 -7.05 -3.32 -5.56
CA LYS A 125 -8.41 -3.37 -6.10
C LYS A 125 -9.34 -2.29 -5.52
N PHE A 126 -9.07 -1.80 -4.31
CA PHE A 126 -9.88 -0.76 -3.68
C PHE A 126 -9.46 0.67 -4.06
N TRP A 127 -8.30 0.87 -4.70
CA TRP A 127 -7.82 2.21 -5.06
C TRP A 127 -8.84 3.04 -5.85
N PRO A 128 -9.49 2.51 -6.91
CA PRO A 128 -10.44 3.30 -7.69
C PRO A 128 -11.66 3.74 -6.87
N GLU A 129 -12.17 2.88 -6.00
CA GLU A 129 -13.32 3.18 -5.14
C GLU A 129 -12.96 4.27 -4.13
N ILE A 130 -11.75 4.23 -3.56
CA ILE A 130 -11.31 5.24 -2.60
C ILE A 130 -11.12 6.59 -3.29
N LEU A 131 -10.47 6.59 -4.46
CA LEU A 131 -10.24 7.81 -5.25
C LEU A 131 -11.56 8.42 -5.75
N ALA A 132 -12.55 7.60 -6.13
CA ALA A 132 -13.85 8.09 -6.56
C ALA A 132 -14.68 8.72 -5.41
N ASN A 133 -14.41 8.33 -4.16
CA ASN A 133 -15.12 8.81 -2.97
C ASN A 133 -14.32 9.84 -2.15
N SER A 134 -13.27 10.46 -2.73
CA SER A 134 -12.43 11.46 -2.05
C SER A 134 -12.84 12.92 -2.27
N ASN A 135 -14.03 13.18 -2.83
CA ASN A 135 -14.64 14.51 -2.99
C ASN A 135 -15.44 14.94 -1.74
#